data_AF-A8SKL2-F1
#
_entry.id   AF-A8SKL2-F1
#
_cell.length_a   1.000
_cell.length_b   1.000
_cell.length_c   1.000
_cell.angle_alpha   90.00
_cell.angle_beta   90.00
_cell.angle_gamma   90.00
#
_symmetry.space_group_name_H-M   'P 1'
#
loop_
_entity.id
_entity.type
_entity.pdbx_description
1 polymer ?
#
loop_
_entity_poly.entity_id
_entity_poly.type
_entity_poly.pdbx_seq_one_letter_code
_entity_poly.pdbx_strand_id
1 'polypeptide(L)' 'MKENRISIQEAAEMMGVTLTFLREGIARGKFSFGISMTLKEKGKRRTFYINKKQFYEYLGLKEEVEYEQ' A
#
# COMPACT_ATOMS: atom_id res chain seq x y z
N MET A 1 -17.08 2.48 4.82
CA MET A 1 -16.46 1.32 4.12
C MET A 1 -15.48 1.77 3.04
N LYS A 2 -14.50 2.62 3.42
CA LYS A 2 -13.27 2.89 2.65
C LYS A 2 -12.03 2.39 3.42
N GLU A 3 -12.25 1.72 4.55
CA GLU A 3 -11.27 1.62 5.65
C GLU A 3 -10.14 0.59 5.48
N ASN A 4 -10.18 -0.29 4.48
CA ASN A 4 -9.19 -1.38 4.38
C ASN A 4 -8.08 -1.15 3.35
N ARG A 5 -8.06 -0.01 2.67
CA ARG A 5 -7.04 0.30 1.65
C ARG A 5 -6.46 1.70 1.82
N ILE A 6 -5.21 1.85 1.42
CA ILE A 6 -4.52 3.14 1.32
C ILE A 6 -4.11 3.39 -0.13
N SER A 7 -4.11 4.65 -0.56
CA SER A 7 -3.59 4.98 -1.89
C SER A 7 -2.08 4.82 -1.93
N ILE A 8 -1.54 4.56 -3.12
CA ILE A 8 -0.09 4.46 -3.31
C ILE A 8 0.65 5.78 -3.09
N GLN A 9 -0.06 6.91 -3.19
CA GLN A 9 0.51 8.23 -2.88
C GLN A 9 0.69 8.38 -1.37
N GLU A 10 -0.38 8.19 -0.60
CA GLU A 10 -0.34 8.29 0.87
C GLU A 10 0.67 7.30 1.48
N ALA A 11 0.74 6.07 0.95
CA ALA A 11 1.71 5.08 1.40
C ALA A 11 3.16 5.49 1.10
N ALA A 12 3.43 6.12 -0.05
CA ALA A 12 4.76 6.60 -0.40
C ALA A 12 5.19 7.78 0.49
N GLU A 13 4.25 8.69 0.78
CA GLU A 13 4.48 9.82 1.69
C GLU A 13 4.79 9.33 3.10
N MET A 14 4.02 8.39 3.65
CA MET A 14 4.29 7.82 4.97
C MET A 14 5.61 7.05 5.06
N MET A 15 6.02 6.37 3.98
CA MET A 15 7.30 5.68 3.93
C MET A 15 8.49 6.64 3.73
N GLY A 16 8.26 7.90 3.37
CA GLY A 16 9.32 8.84 3.00
C GLY A 16 10.06 8.44 1.70
N VAL A 17 9.36 7.77 0.77
CA VAL A 17 9.93 7.28 -0.50
C VAL A 17 9.24 7.87 -1.71
N THR A 18 9.87 7.77 -2.87
CA THR A 18 9.24 8.21 -4.12
C THR A 18 8.12 7.26 -4.56
N LEU A 19 7.13 7.80 -5.25
CA LEU A 19 6.02 7.01 -5.82
C LEU A 19 6.52 5.90 -6.75
N THR A 20 7.57 6.16 -7.52
CA THR A 20 8.18 5.21 -8.45
C THR A 20 8.83 4.05 -7.71
N PHE A 21 9.55 4.33 -6.61
CA PHE A 21 10.14 3.30 -5.76
C PHE A 21 9.08 2.35 -5.22
N LEU A 22 7.99 2.90 -4.64
CA LEU A 22 6.92 2.07 -4.09
C LEU A 22 6.19 1.26 -5.17
N ARG A 23 5.93 1.86 -6.33
CA ARG A 23 5.33 1.17 -7.49
C ARG A 23 6.16 -0.01 -7.97
N GLU A 24 7.47 0.18 -8.15
CA GLU A 24 8.36 -0.87 -8.61
C GLU A 24 8.56 -1.96 -7.55
N GLY A 25 8.65 -1.59 -6.27
CA GLY A 25 8.73 -2.56 -5.18
C GLY A 25 7.48 -3.43 -5.08
N ILE A 26 6.27 -2.84 -5.18
CA ILE A 26 5.02 -3.60 -5.19
C ILE A 26 4.93 -4.50 -6.43
N ALA A 27 5.27 -3.97 -7.61
CA ALA A 27 5.22 -4.73 -8.86
C ALA A 27 6.20 -5.90 -8.89
N ARG A 28 7.33 -5.79 -8.19
CA ARG A 28 8.34 -6.84 -8.05
C ARG A 28 8.08 -7.79 -6.86
N GLY A 29 6.96 -7.62 -6.14
CA GLY A 29 6.60 -8.43 -4.99
C GLY A 29 7.53 -8.26 -3.78
N LYS A 30 8.18 -7.09 -3.63
CA LYS A 30 9.09 -6.80 -2.50
C LYS A 30 8.35 -6.40 -1.23
N PHE A 31 7.09 -6.01 -1.34
CA PHE A 31 6.24 -5.61 -0.22
C PHE A 31 5.07 -6.56 -0.08
N SER A 32 4.85 -7.09 1.13
CA SER A 32 3.75 -8.01 1.45
C SER A 32 2.40 -7.34 1.63
N PHE A 33 2.39 -6.01 1.77
CA PHE A 33 1.18 -5.22 2.05
C PHE A 33 0.44 -4.76 0.79
N GLY A 34 0.97 -5.03 -0.41
CA GLY A 34 0.39 -4.51 -1.64
C GLY A 34 0.59 -5.43 -2.83
N ILE A 35 -0.30 -5.30 -3.81
CA ILE A 35 -0.27 -6.03 -5.08
C ILE A 35 -0.44 -5.07 -6.25
N SER A 36 0.20 -5.38 -7.37
CA SER A 36 -0.02 -4.69 -8.65
C SER A 36 -0.91 -5.53 -9.55
N MET A 37 -1.94 -4.91 -10.13
CA MET A 37 -2.83 -5.54 -11.11
C MET A 37 -2.68 -4.81 -12.45
N THR A 38 -2.65 -5.55 -13.55
CA THR A 38 -2.62 -4.95 -14.90
C THR A 38 -4.03 -4.99 -15.48
N LEU A 39 -4.61 -3.84 -15.82
CA LEU A 39 -5.91 -3.80 -16.51
C LEU A 39 -5.70 -4.19 -17.98
N LYS A 40 -6.32 -5.29 -18.42
CA LYS A 40 -6.29 -5.72 -19.82
C LYS A 40 -7.31 -4.93 -20.65
N GLU A 41 -6.77 -4.12 -21.57
CA GLU A 41 -7.32 -3.95 -22.93
C GLU A 41 -6.25 -3.31 -23.85
N LYS A 42 -5.39 -2.42 -23.33
CA LYS A 42 -4.25 -1.81 -24.06
C LYS A 42 -2.96 -1.63 -23.22
N GLY A 43 -2.66 -2.62 -22.36
CA GLY A 43 -1.30 -3.01 -21.99
C GLY A 43 -0.39 -2.08 -21.16
N LYS A 44 -0.82 -0.90 -20.68
CA LYS A 44 0.13 0.02 -19.99
C LYS A 44 -0.32 0.57 -18.63
N ARG A 45 -1.57 0.37 -18.22
CA ARG A 45 -2.07 0.89 -16.94
C ARG A 45 -2.01 -0.19 -15.86
N ARG A 46 -1.16 0.04 -14.86
CA ARG A 46 -1.11 -0.74 -13.62
C ARG A 46 -1.98 -0.06 -12.57
N THR A 47 -2.81 -0.84 -11.88
CA THR A 47 -3.49 -0.44 -10.65
C THR A 47 -2.78 -1.07 -9.47
N PHE A 48 -2.78 -0.35 -8.35
CA PHE A 48 -2.13 -0.78 -7.12
C PHE A 48 -3.18 -0.90 -6.04
N TYR A 49 -3.16 -2.03 -5.35
CA TYR A 49 -3.95 -2.24 -4.14
C TYR A 49 -2.97 -2.36 -2.98
N ILE A 50 -3.18 -1.57 -1.93
CA ILE A 50 -2.40 -1.61 -0.70
C ILE A 50 -3.37 -1.85 0.45
N ASN A 51 -3.16 -2.94 1.17
CA ASN A 51 -3.92 -3.25 2.38
C ASN A 51 -3.44 -2.35 3.52
N LYS A 52 -4.36 -1.58 4.11
CA LYS A 52 -4.02 -0.59 5.14
C LYS A 52 -3.40 -1.22 6.40
N LYS A 53 -3.98 -2.33 6.86
CA LYS A 53 -3.54 -3.04 8.06
C LYS A 53 -2.11 -3.57 7.90
N GLN A 54 -1.87 -4.35 6.83
CA GLN A 54 -0.56 -4.92 6.55
C GLN A 54 0.51 -3.84 6.33
N PHE A 55 0.13 -2.69 5.77
CA PHE A 55 1.02 -1.56 5.57
C PHE A 55 1.46 -0.94 6.91
N TYR A 56 0.54 -0.70 7.84
CA TYR A 56 0.89 -0.19 9.17
C TYR A 56 1.68 -1.21 10.00
N GLU A 57 1.32 -2.49 9.92
CA GLU A 57 2.10 -3.57 10.52
C GLU A 57 3.54 -3.58 9.98
N TYR A 58 3.73 -3.38 8.67
CA TYR A 58 5.06 -3.27 8.06
C TYR A 58 5.86 -2.05 8.56
N LEU A 59 5.18 -0.93 8.83
CA LEU A 59 5.81 0.27 9.40
C LEU A 59 6.12 0.14 10.91
N GLY A 60 5.71 -0.95 11.55
CA GLY A 60 5.80 -1.09 13.00
C GLY A 60 4.83 -0.19 13.77
N LEU A 61 3.87 0.42 13.06
CA LEU A 61 2.77 1.18 13.65
C LEU A 61 1.75 0.15 14.13
N LYS A 62 1.87 -0.27 15.39
CA LYS A 62 0.74 -0.92 16.06
C LYS A 62 -0.35 0.14 16.20
N GLU A 63 -1.52 -0.15 15.67
CA GLU A 63 -2.72 0.57 16.07
C GLU A 63 -2.83 0.33 17.58
N GLU A 64 -2.41 1.31 18.40
CA GLU A 64 -2.74 1.33 19.81
C GLU A 64 -4.27 1.44 19.84
N VAL A 65 -4.91 0.28 19.97
CA VAL A 65 -6.34 0.21 20.25
C VAL A 65 -6.46 0.76 21.67
N GLU A 66 -6.71 2.05 21.79
CA GLU A 66 -7.05 2.68 23.05
C GLU A 66 -8.39 2.07 23.48
N TYR A 67 -8.33 1.08 24.38
CA TYR A 67 -9.50 0.63 25.10
C TYR A 67 -9.81 1.72 26.12
N GLU A 68 -10.78 2.59 25.81
CA GLU A 68 -11.43 3.40 26.85
C GLU A 68 -11.98 2.43 27.92
N GLN A 69 -11.44 2.53 29.14
CA GLN A 69 -11.89 1.79 30.32
C GLN A 69 -13.19 2.36 30.87
#